data_AF-A0A920K5L4-F1
#
_entry.id   AF-A0A920K5L4-F1
#
_cell.length_a   1.000
_cell.length_b   1.000
_cell.length_c   1.000
_cell.angle_alpha   90.00
_cell.angle_beta   90.00
_cell.angle_gamma   90.00
#
_symmetry.space_group_name_H-M   'P 1'
#
loop_
_entity.id
_entity.type
_entity.pdbx_description
1 polymer ?
#
loop_
_entity_poly.entity_id
_entity_poly.type
_entity_poly.pdbx_seq_one_letter_code
_entity_poly.pdbx_strand_id
1 'polypeptide(L)'
;MGPSSLGFRNADDVKEISGLLRQLGVGINVVAPLEASVDDLKKLRSAHFNVLLYPEVGNMAADYLMKNFDQPQTKNLPYGVAGTKEFLLEVCRLAGISENILKKEFFSVNSNRSEWYSRSVDSNYLTKKRVFVFGDATHVYSASKVARDEFGFDVVGLGTYSREFAREIRELGKEFGLEAIISDDYVAVEKAIVELQPELILGTQMERHIAKKHNIPSAVISAPMHVQDFPCRYSPQMGFEGSNVLFDTWIHPLVMGLEEHLLTMFRDDVEFNENVVPSHLASEGQSTVSVSEIDLTNSEVFWEQDAEKELKKIPFFVRGKARRNTEKFAVEHGFTRISLDTLYDAKAHYAR
;
A
#
# COMPACT_ATOMS: atom_id res chain seq x y z
N MET A 1 8.94 1.19 -21.28
CA MET A 1 10.23 0.54 -20.93
C MET A 1 10.19 0.10 -19.48
N GLY A 2 10.78 -1.06 -19.18
CA GLY A 2 10.77 -1.65 -17.83
C GLY A 2 9.89 -2.91 -17.69
N PRO A 3 8.71 -3.03 -18.33
CA PRO A 3 7.87 -4.22 -18.21
C PRO A 3 8.66 -5.49 -18.56
N SER A 4 8.59 -6.52 -17.72
CA SER A 4 9.41 -7.73 -17.85
C SER A 4 8.60 -8.96 -17.45
N SER A 5 9.10 -10.14 -17.84
CA SER A 5 8.57 -11.41 -17.34
C SER A 5 8.77 -11.50 -15.82
N LEU A 6 7.78 -12.04 -15.10
CA LEU A 6 7.73 -12.10 -13.63
C LEU A 6 7.65 -10.74 -12.91
N GLY A 7 7.45 -9.63 -13.64
CA GLY A 7 7.11 -8.35 -13.02
C GLY A 7 5.68 -8.35 -12.47
N PHE A 8 5.45 -7.57 -11.40
CA PHE A 8 4.15 -7.48 -10.73
C PHE A 8 3.13 -6.77 -11.62
N ARG A 9 2.19 -7.55 -12.18
CA ARG A 9 1.08 -7.06 -13.03
C ARG A 9 1.51 -6.36 -14.33
N ASN A 10 2.79 -6.49 -14.72
CA ASN A 10 3.36 -5.80 -15.89
C ASN A 10 2.59 -6.06 -17.20
N ALA A 11 2.02 -7.25 -17.39
CA ALA A 11 1.24 -7.56 -18.59
C ALA A 11 -0.01 -6.69 -18.73
N ASP A 12 -0.77 -6.55 -17.63
CA ASP A 12 -1.99 -5.75 -17.61
C ASP A 12 -1.68 -4.26 -17.54
N ASP A 13 -0.62 -3.85 -16.84
CA ASP A 13 -0.16 -2.46 -16.79
C ASP A 13 0.24 -1.96 -18.19
N VAL A 14 0.95 -2.79 -18.97
CA VAL A 14 1.26 -2.46 -20.37
C VAL A 14 0.00 -2.28 -21.19
N LYS A 15 -1.00 -3.15 -21.00
CA LYS A 15 -2.27 -3.08 -21.74
C LYS A 15 -3.06 -1.82 -21.38
N GLU A 16 -3.15 -1.47 -20.10
CA GLU A 16 -3.85 -0.27 -19.61
C GLU A 16 -3.19 0.99 -20.14
N ILE A 17 -1.87 1.14 -19.91
CA ILE A 17 -1.14 2.35 -20.32
C ILE A 17 -1.09 2.48 -21.84
N SER A 18 -0.91 1.39 -22.58
CA SER A 18 -0.99 1.43 -24.04
C SER A 18 -2.37 1.86 -24.54
N GLY A 19 -3.45 1.46 -23.84
CA GLY A 19 -4.80 1.91 -24.11
C GLY A 19 -4.96 3.41 -23.93
N LEU A 20 -4.53 3.94 -22.78
CA LEU A 20 -4.60 5.37 -22.46
C LEU A 20 -3.78 6.22 -23.45
N LEU A 21 -2.57 5.79 -23.79
CA LEU A 21 -1.71 6.48 -24.76
C LEU A 21 -2.33 6.52 -26.16
N ARG A 22 -2.93 5.42 -26.62
CA ARG A 22 -3.61 5.38 -27.92
C ARG A 22 -4.84 6.30 -27.96
N GLN A 23 -5.59 6.39 -26.87
CA GLN A 23 -6.72 7.34 -26.77
C GLN A 23 -6.25 8.80 -26.88
N LEU A 24 -5.04 9.12 -26.44
CA LEU A 24 -4.41 10.43 -26.62
C LEU A 24 -3.85 10.66 -28.04
N GLY A 25 -3.90 9.65 -28.91
CA GLY A 25 -3.27 9.69 -30.23
C GLY A 25 -1.77 9.42 -30.21
N VAL A 26 -1.22 8.91 -29.11
CA VAL A 26 0.18 8.51 -29.00
C VAL A 26 0.34 7.05 -29.43
N GLY A 27 1.05 6.84 -30.54
CA GLY A 27 1.39 5.50 -31.02
C GLY A 27 2.47 4.84 -30.16
N ILE A 28 2.32 3.54 -29.91
CA ILE A 28 3.34 2.74 -29.21
C ILE A 28 4.32 2.19 -30.24
N ASN A 29 5.60 2.56 -30.11
CA ASN A 29 6.67 2.07 -30.99
C ASN A 29 7.13 0.66 -30.59
N VAL A 30 7.68 0.52 -29.38
CA VAL A 30 8.21 -0.74 -28.84
C VAL A 30 7.93 -0.79 -27.35
N VAL A 31 7.45 -1.93 -26.86
CA VAL A 31 7.44 -2.28 -25.43
C VAL A 31 8.62 -3.20 -25.19
N ALA A 32 9.47 -2.89 -24.21
CA ALA A 32 10.65 -3.68 -23.90
C ALA A 32 10.97 -3.67 -22.39
N PRO A 33 11.52 -4.76 -21.83
CA PRO A 33 11.87 -6.03 -22.51
C PRO A 33 10.69 -7.00 -22.81
N LEU A 34 9.53 -6.84 -22.17
CA LEU A 34 8.39 -7.74 -22.33
C LEU A 34 7.96 -7.86 -23.80
N GLU A 35 7.97 -9.09 -24.33
CA GLU A 35 7.58 -9.47 -25.70
C GLU A 35 8.41 -8.84 -26.84
N ALA A 36 9.48 -8.09 -26.53
CA ALA A 36 10.36 -7.49 -27.53
C ALA A 36 11.30 -8.53 -28.17
N SER A 37 11.39 -8.52 -29.50
CA SER A 37 12.49 -9.20 -30.19
C SER A 37 13.75 -8.32 -30.24
N VAL A 38 14.89 -8.93 -30.56
CA VAL A 38 16.16 -8.19 -30.80
C VAL A 38 16.01 -7.20 -31.97
N ASP A 39 15.18 -7.51 -32.96
CA ASP A 39 14.92 -6.61 -34.08
C ASP A 39 14.07 -5.40 -33.68
N ASP A 40 13.20 -5.53 -32.68
CA ASP A 40 12.45 -4.40 -32.13
C ASP A 40 13.35 -3.43 -31.37
N LEU A 41 14.41 -3.93 -30.71
CA LEU A 41 15.39 -3.07 -30.05
C LEU A 41 16.06 -2.08 -31.03
N LYS A 42 16.24 -2.48 -32.29
CA LYS A 42 16.78 -1.58 -33.34
C LYS A 42 15.84 -0.40 -33.62
N LYS A 43 14.54 -0.57 -33.38
CA LYS A 43 13.51 0.45 -33.59
C LYS A 43 13.36 1.40 -32.41
N LEU A 44 14.00 1.18 -31.25
CA LEU A 44 13.85 2.07 -30.09
C LEU A 44 14.13 3.54 -30.41
N ARG A 45 15.10 3.80 -31.30
CA ARG A 45 15.50 5.14 -31.72
C ARG A 45 14.45 5.92 -32.52
N SER A 46 13.43 5.25 -33.07
CA SER A 46 12.36 5.93 -33.82
C SER A 46 11.27 6.52 -32.93
N ALA A 47 11.31 6.27 -31.61
CA ALA A 47 10.39 6.89 -30.67
C ALA A 47 10.74 8.37 -30.42
N HIS A 48 9.72 9.20 -30.22
CA HIS A 48 9.92 10.62 -29.85
C HIS A 48 10.35 10.79 -28.39
N PHE A 49 9.88 9.91 -27.50
CA PHE A 49 10.20 9.89 -26.08
C PHE A 49 9.96 8.49 -25.51
N ASN A 50 10.41 8.26 -24.29
CA ASN A 50 10.33 6.99 -23.57
C ASN A 50 9.34 7.06 -22.42
N VAL A 51 8.42 6.10 -22.34
CA VAL A 51 7.58 5.89 -21.16
C VAL A 51 8.29 4.91 -20.23
N LEU A 52 8.78 5.37 -19.09
CA LEU A 52 9.44 4.54 -18.08
C LEU A 52 8.43 4.11 -17.01
N LEU A 53 8.02 2.84 -17.03
CA LEU A 53 7.01 2.30 -16.10
C LEU A 53 7.64 1.69 -14.85
N TYR A 54 8.77 0.99 -15.01
CA TYR A 54 9.48 0.35 -13.90
C TYR A 54 10.94 0.78 -13.90
N PRO A 55 11.29 1.84 -13.15
CA PRO A 55 12.66 2.33 -12.99
C PRO A 55 13.68 1.24 -12.63
N GLU A 56 13.33 0.30 -11.76
CA GLU A 56 14.21 -0.80 -11.32
C GLU A 56 14.78 -1.61 -12.49
N VAL A 57 14.04 -1.70 -13.60
CA VAL A 57 14.47 -2.46 -14.79
C VAL A 57 14.86 -1.54 -15.94
N GLY A 58 14.15 -0.42 -16.12
CA GLY A 58 14.23 0.41 -17.32
C GLY A 58 15.16 1.61 -17.23
N ASN A 59 15.57 2.05 -16.04
CA ASN A 59 16.20 3.35 -15.86
C ASN A 59 17.55 3.45 -16.59
N MET A 60 18.40 2.43 -16.50
CA MET A 60 19.69 2.40 -17.21
C MET A 60 19.53 2.52 -18.74
N ALA A 61 18.55 1.82 -19.31
CA ALA A 61 18.27 1.88 -20.74
C ALA A 61 17.72 3.25 -21.15
N ALA A 62 16.87 3.84 -20.32
CA ALA A 62 16.29 5.16 -20.57
C ALA A 62 17.33 6.28 -20.51
N ASP A 63 18.22 6.23 -19.51
CA ASP A 63 19.35 7.15 -19.40
C ASP A 63 20.31 7.03 -20.58
N TYR A 64 20.54 5.80 -21.07
CA TYR A 64 21.32 5.58 -22.28
C TYR A 64 20.66 6.22 -23.51
N LEU A 65 19.35 6.04 -23.69
CA LEU A 65 18.63 6.62 -24.81
C LEU A 65 18.57 8.15 -24.76
N MET A 66 18.43 8.72 -23.56
CA MET A 66 18.49 10.17 -23.36
C MET A 66 19.88 10.72 -23.71
N LYS A 67 20.96 10.12 -23.20
CA LYS A 67 22.33 10.62 -23.42
C LYS A 67 22.82 10.47 -24.86
N ASN A 68 22.38 9.44 -25.58
CA ASN A 68 22.92 9.13 -26.91
C ASN A 68 21.99 9.52 -28.06
N PHE A 69 20.69 9.69 -27.82
CA PHE A 69 19.70 9.97 -28.86
C PHE A 69 18.72 11.10 -28.50
N ASP A 70 18.97 11.83 -27.40
CA ASP A 70 18.13 12.94 -26.94
C ASP A 70 16.65 12.56 -26.79
N GLN A 71 16.37 11.29 -26.44
CA GLN A 71 15.01 10.80 -26.23
C GLN A 71 14.60 11.04 -24.77
N PRO A 72 13.74 12.05 -24.48
CA PRO A 72 13.31 12.32 -23.11
C PRO A 72 12.50 11.14 -22.56
N GLN A 73 12.40 11.08 -21.23
CA GLN A 73 11.64 10.04 -20.54
C GLN A 73 10.63 10.63 -19.56
N THR A 74 9.51 9.92 -19.37
CA THR A 74 8.56 10.23 -18.30
C THR A 74 9.17 9.97 -16.93
N LYS A 75 8.84 10.82 -15.95
CA LYS A 75 9.27 10.69 -14.56
C LYS A 75 8.13 10.33 -13.63
N ASN A 76 6.90 10.70 -13.99
CA ASN A 76 5.73 10.42 -13.19
C ASN A 76 5.24 8.98 -13.46
N LEU A 77 4.86 8.28 -12.39
CA LEU A 77 4.32 6.94 -12.47
C LEU A 77 2.79 6.99 -12.54
N PRO A 78 2.15 6.32 -13.52
CA PRO A 78 0.69 6.32 -13.65
C PRO A 78 0.03 5.36 -12.66
N TYR A 79 0.17 5.64 -11.37
CA TYR A 79 -0.34 4.79 -10.28
C TYR A 79 -1.31 5.59 -9.41
N GLY A 80 -2.48 5.02 -9.13
CA GLY A 80 -3.60 5.78 -8.60
C GLY A 80 -4.16 6.80 -9.61
N VAL A 81 -5.22 7.50 -9.22
CA VAL A 81 -5.89 8.45 -10.11
C VAL A 81 -5.07 9.73 -10.27
N ALA A 82 -4.48 10.25 -9.18
CA ALA A 82 -3.68 11.46 -9.22
C ALA A 82 -2.39 11.24 -10.02
N GLY A 83 -1.66 10.16 -9.75
CA GLY A 83 -0.44 9.81 -10.48
C GLY A 83 -0.71 9.57 -11.97
N THR A 84 -1.83 8.91 -12.31
CA THR A 84 -2.24 8.74 -13.71
C THR A 84 -2.51 10.09 -14.39
N LYS A 85 -3.21 11.03 -13.74
CA LYS A 85 -3.45 12.36 -14.30
C LYS A 85 -2.14 13.12 -14.55
N GLU A 86 -1.22 13.12 -13.58
CA GLU A 86 0.09 13.78 -13.70
C GLU A 86 0.96 13.17 -14.81
N PHE A 87 0.91 11.84 -14.95
CA PHE A 87 1.59 11.12 -16.02
C PHE A 87 1.03 11.51 -17.39
N LEU A 88 -0.28 11.54 -17.57
CA LEU A 88 -0.89 11.89 -18.86
C LEU A 88 -0.57 13.34 -19.26
N LEU A 89 -0.53 14.27 -18.30
CA LEU A 89 -0.08 15.65 -18.53
C LEU A 89 1.39 15.71 -18.93
N GLU A 90 2.26 14.91 -18.30
CA GLU A 90 3.66 14.78 -18.73
C GLU A 90 3.78 14.24 -20.17
N VAL A 91 3.01 13.21 -20.50
CA VAL A 91 2.96 12.64 -21.86
C VAL A 91 2.51 13.67 -22.89
N CYS A 92 1.44 14.45 -22.62
CA CYS A 92 0.99 15.50 -23.53
C CYS A 92 2.09 16.53 -23.80
N ARG A 93 2.83 16.94 -22.75
CA ARG A 93 3.95 17.87 -22.88
C ARG A 93 5.08 17.29 -23.73
N LEU A 94 5.45 16.03 -23.52
CA LEU A 94 6.50 15.35 -24.31
C LEU A 94 6.08 15.11 -25.77
N ALA A 95 4.79 14.83 -26.01
CA ALA A 95 4.25 14.58 -27.33
C ALA A 95 3.87 15.86 -28.11
N GLY A 96 3.91 17.03 -27.48
CA GLY A 96 3.46 18.30 -28.08
C GLY A 96 1.95 18.34 -28.32
N ILE A 97 1.17 17.57 -27.57
CA ILE A 97 -0.29 17.47 -27.68
C ILE A 97 -0.93 18.49 -26.72
N SER A 98 -1.98 19.18 -27.16
CA SER A 98 -2.69 20.12 -26.30
C SER A 98 -3.32 19.42 -25.10
N GLU A 99 -2.98 19.87 -23.89
CA GLU A 99 -3.54 19.39 -22.62
C GLU A 99 -5.08 19.56 -22.55
N ASN A 100 -5.67 20.39 -23.43
CA ASN A 100 -7.12 20.54 -23.55
C ASN A 100 -7.85 19.25 -23.93
N ILE A 101 -7.16 18.24 -24.46
CA ILE A 101 -7.73 16.91 -24.73
C ILE A 101 -8.02 16.16 -23.43
N LEU A 102 -7.24 16.42 -22.37
CA LEU A 102 -7.42 15.85 -21.02
C LEU A 102 -8.52 16.59 -20.23
N LYS A 103 -9.62 16.99 -20.88
CA LYS A 103 -10.76 17.60 -20.20
C LYS A 103 -11.62 16.55 -19.50
N LYS A 104 -12.61 17.04 -18.76
CA LYS A 104 -13.56 16.25 -17.95
C LYS A 104 -14.14 15.05 -18.70
N GLU A 105 -14.37 15.17 -20.00
CA GLU A 105 -14.89 14.09 -20.85
C GLU A 105 -13.93 12.89 -20.93
N PHE A 106 -12.62 13.11 -21.16
CA PHE A 106 -11.61 12.05 -21.19
C PHE A 106 -11.55 11.29 -19.86
N PHE A 107 -11.66 11.99 -18.74
CA PHE A 107 -11.67 11.37 -17.41
C PHE A 107 -13.02 10.76 -17.01
N SER A 108 -14.13 11.19 -17.61
CA SER A 108 -15.45 10.60 -17.35
C SER A 108 -15.67 9.26 -18.06
N VAL A 109 -15.01 9.07 -19.21
CA VAL A 109 -15.10 7.84 -20.01
C VAL A 109 -14.19 6.74 -19.44
N ASN A 110 -13.04 7.12 -18.88
CA ASN A 110 -12.13 6.20 -18.24
C ASN A 110 -12.55 5.97 -16.78
N SER A 111 -12.91 4.73 -16.44
CA SER A 111 -13.51 4.33 -15.17
C SER A 111 -12.71 4.82 -13.96
N ASN A 112 -13.21 5.86 -13.29
CA ASN A 112 -12.62 6.44 -12.09
C ASN A 112 -13.52 6.17 -10.88
N ARG A 113 -13.97 4.92 -10.75
CA ARG A 113 -14.93 4.53 -9.71
C ARG A 113 -14.28 4.63 -8.33
N SER A 114 -12.99 4.32 -8.22
CA SER A 114 -12.25 4.43 -6.95
C SER A 114 -12.38 5.80 -6.29
N GLU A 115 -12.38 6.92 -7.05
CA GLU A 115 -12.60 8.26 -6.48
C GLU A 115 -14.00 8.41 -5.86
N TRP A 116 -15.03 7.83 -6.48
CA TRP A 116 -16.38 7.85 -5.92
C TRP A 116 -16.47 6.94 -4.69
N TYR A 117 -15.94 5.73 -4.79
CA TYR A 117 -15.95 4.77 -3.69
C TYR A 117 -15.18 5.29 -2.47
N SER A 118 -14.00 5.89 -2.64
CA SER A 118 -13.22 6.43 -1.52
C SER A 118 -13.89 7.63 -0.84
N ARG A 119 -14.73 8.39 -1.57
CA ARG A 119 -15.52 9.51 -1.04
C ARG A 119 -16.90 9.10 -0.52
N SER A 120 -17.31 7.86 -0.74
CA SER A 120 -18.61 7.36 -0.29
C SER A 120 -18.67 7.27 1.24
N VAL A 121 -19.88 7.34 1.80
CA VAL A 121 -20.10 7.28 3.25
C VAL A 121 -19.59 5.97 3.85
N ASP A 122 -19.69 4.87 3.09
CA ASP A 122 -19.20 3.55 3.50
C ASP A 122 -17.69 3.51 3.66
N SER A 123 -16.94 4.43 3.05
CA SER A 123 -15.48 4.52 3.17
C SER A 123 -15.01 5.39 4.35
N ASN A 124 -15.91 6.05 5.08
CA ASN A 124 -15.53 6.93 6.18
C ASN A 124 -14.71 6.21 7.26
N TYR A 125 -14.96 4.92 7.52
CA TYR A 125 -14.23 4.12 8.50
C TYR A 125 -12.77 3.84 8.10
N LEU A 126 -12.40 4.01 6.82
CA LEU A 126 -11.02 3.86 6.34
C LEU A 126 -10.13 5.03 6.78
N THR A 127 -10.75 6.18 7.06
CA THR A 127 -10.05 7.42 7.41
C THR A 127 -9.14 7.21 8.62
N LYS A 128 -7.85 7.52 8.45
CA LYS A 128 -6.79 7.36 9.44
C LYS A 128 -6.56 5.93 9.93
N LYS A 129 -7.07 4.89 9.24
CA LYS A 129 -6.61 3.52 9.51
C LYS A 129 -5.13 3.44 9.22
N ARG A 130 -4.40 2.82 10.14
CA ARG A 130 -2.93 2.81 10.14
C ARG A 130 -2.42 1.78 9.15
N VAL A 131 -1.62 2.19 8.17
CA VAL A 131 -1.08 1.31 7.14
C VAL A 131 0.44 1.27 7.16
N PHE A 132 1.01 0.07 6.99
CA PHE A 132 2.43 -0.14 6.78
C PHE A 132 2.68 -0.55 5.33
N VAL A 133 3.62 0.10 4.64
CA VAL A 133 3.88 -0.09 3.20
C VAL A 133 5.30 -0.61 2.95
N PHE A 134 5.44 -1.73 2.24
CA PHE A 134 6.75 -2.33 1.96
C PHE A 134 6.82 -3.03 0.60
N GLY A 135 7.99 -3.02 -0.05
CA GLY A 135 8.16 -3.61 -1.38
C GLY A 135 9.35 -3.03 -2.16
N ASP A 136 9.33 -3.17 -3.48
CA ASP A 136 10.20 -2.38 -4.36
C ASP A 136 9.85 -0.88 -4.27
N ALA A 137 10.78 -0.04 -4.72
CA ALA A 137 10.67 1.40 -4.49
C ALA A 137 9.53 2.01 -5.30
N THR A 138 9.32 1.57 -6.54
CA THR A 138 8.25 2.05 -7.41
C THR A 138 6.88 1.84 -6.78
N HIS A 139 6.55 0.62 -6.33
CA HIS A 139 5.24 0.37 -5.74
C HIS A 139 5.11 1.02 -4.36
N VAL A 140 6.16 1.03 -3.53
CA VAL A 140 6.11 1.69 -2.20
C VAL A 140 5.87 3.19 -2.34
N TYR A 141 6.59 3.85 -3.25
CA TYR A 141 6.44 5.29 -3.47
C TYR A 141 5.03 5.65 -3.89
N SER A 142 4.52 4.94 -4.91
CA SER A 142 3.19 5.19 -5.43
C SER A 142 2.08 4.77 -4.46
N ALA A 143 2.21 3.61 -3.82
CA ALA A 143 1.20 3.11 -2.90
C ALA A 143 1.06 3.98 -1.65
N SER A 144 2.18 4.51 -1.13
CA SER A 144 2.14 5.43 0.02
C SER A 144 1.37 6.71 -0.29
N LYS A 145 1.52 7.26 -1.51
CA LYS A 145 0.77 8.42 -1.96
C LYS A 145 -0.71 8.12 -2.15
N VAL A 146 -1.07 7.02 -2.82
CA VAL A 146 -2.47 6.61 -2.99
C VAL A 146 -3.14 6.37 -1.62
N ALA A 147 -2.44 5.68 -0.71
CA ALA A 147 -2.95 5.41 0.63
C ALA A 147 -3.31 6.71 1.38
N ARG A 148 -2.42 7.70 1.38
CA ARG A 148 -2.63 9.00 2.06
C ARG A 148 -3.62 9.90 1.33
N ASP A 149 -3.39 10.10 0.03
CA ASP A 149 -4.02 11.19 -0.74
C ASP A 149 -5.36 10.79 -1.38
N GLU A 150 -5.57 9.49 -1.67
CA GLU A 150 -6.77 9.01 -2.37
C GLU A 150 -7.70 8.20 -1.47
N PHE A 151 -7.17 7.36 -0.58
CA PHE A 151 -7.95 6.46 0.28
C PHE A 151 -8.05 6.91 1.75
N GLY A 152 -7.28 7.91 2.15
CA GLY A 152 -7.37 8.53 3.48
C GLY A 152 -6.77 7.71 4.62
N PHE A 153 -5.90 6.74 4.31
CA PHE A 153 -5.14 5.99 5.32
C PHE A 153 -4.05 6.85 5.97
N ASP A 154 -3.68 6.49 7.19
CA ASP A 154 -2.52 7.04 7.89
C ASP A 154 -1.33 6.10 7.67
N VAL A 155 -0.37 6.50 6.83
CA VAL A 155 0.85 5.70 6.61
C VAL A 155 1.74 5.86 7.83
N VAL A 156 1.92 4.78 8.59
CA VAL A 156 2.67 4.79 9.86
C VAL A 156 4.06 4.18 9.73
N GLY A 157 4.34 3.51 8.62
CA GLY A 157 5.66 2.98 8.30
C GLY A 157 5.75 2.73 6.80
N LEU A 158 6.92 3.03 6.24
CA LEU A 158 7.23 2.71 4.85
C LEU A 158 8.66 2.22 4.72
N GLY A 159 8.91 1.35 3.75
CA GLY A 159 10.25 0.83 3.52
C GLY A 159 10.40 0.12 2.18
N THR A 160 11.64 -0.13 1.80
CA THR A 160 11.95 -0.88 0.58
C THR A 160 13.14 -1.81 0.78
N TYR A 161 13.13 -2.93 0.06
CA TYR A 161 14.31 -3.78 -0.11
C TYR A 161 15.23 -3.29 -1.24
N SER A 162 14.75 -2.42 -2.13
CA SER A 162 15.50 -1.89 -3.27
C SER A 162 16.51 -0.83 -2.84
N ARG A 163 17.71 -1.26 -2.46
CA ARG A 163 18.79 -0.37 -1.98
C ARG A 163 19.20 0.71 -3.00
N GLU A 164 19.02 0.43 -4.29
CA GLU A 164 19.32 1.36 -5.40
C GLU A 164 18.49 2.66 -5.31
N PHE A 165 17.27 2.57 -4.80
CA PHE A 165 16.32 3.67 -4.67
C PHE A 165 16.12 4.10 -3.21
N ALA A 166 17.08 3.77 -2.35
CA ALA A 166 16.99 4.06 -0.92
C ALA A 166 16.96 5.56 -0.62
N ARG A 167 17.50 6.40 -1.51
CA ARG A 167 17.49 7.85 -1.32
C ARG A 167 16.08 8.40 -1.49
N GLU A 168 15.42 8.00 -2.58
CA GLU A 168 14.08 8.40 -2.96
C GLU A 168 13.07 7.99 -1.89
N ILE A 169 13.18 6.75 -1.39
CA ILE A 169 12.29 6.26 -0.33
C ILE A 169 12.57 6.93 1.03
N ARG A 170 13.81 7.33 1.33
CA ARG A 170 14.09 8.16 2.52
C ARG A 170 13.55 9.57 2.40
N GLU A 171 13.61 10.16 1.21
CA GLU A 171 13.01 11.48 0.94
C GLU A 171 11.49 11.41 1.09
N LEU A 172 10.85 10.34 0.60
CA LEU A 172 9.44 10.05 0.85
C LEU A 172 9.16 9.87 2.35
N GLY A 173 9.96 9.08 3.08
CA GLY A 173 9.82 8.93 4.53
C GLY A 173 9.77 10.27 5.25
N LYS A 174 10.67 11.21 4.90
CA LYS A 174 10.67 12.57 5.44
C LYS A 174 9.39 13.36 5.12
N GLU A 175 8.86 13.23 3.91
CA GLU A 175 7.57 13.84 3.52
C GLU A 175 6.43 13.37 4.43
N PHE A 176 6.47 12.11 4.86
CA PHE A 176 5.50 11.50 5.76
C PHE A 176 5.84 11.65 7.25
N GLY A 177 6.98 12.26 7.60
CA GLY A 177 7.46 12.36 8.98
C GLY A 177 7.91 11.02 9.58
N LEU A 178 8.32 10.07 8.75
CA LEU A 178 8.72 8.72 9.11
C LEU A 178 10.19 8.45 8.79
N GLU A 179 10.81 7.54 9.55
CA GLU A 179 12.08 6.95 9.17
C GLU A 179 11.84 5.77 8.21
N ALA A 180 12.34 5.89 6.98
CA ALA A 180 12.17 4.86 5.97
C ALA A 180 13.03 3.62 6.25
N ILE A 181 12.42 2.44 6.21
CA ILE A 181 13.09 1.17 6.47
C ILE A 181 13.73 0.66 5.19
N ILE A 182 15.07 0.66 5.13
CA ILE A 182 15.82 0.13 3.98
C ILE A 182 16.45 -1.19 4.39
N SER A 183 15.82 -2.30 4.05
CA SER A 183 16.26 -3.64 4.49
C SER A 183 15.82 -4.73 3.51
N ASP A 184 16.67 -5.71 3.28
CA ASP A 184 16.36 -7.00 2.65
C ASP A 184 16.20 -8.13 3.68
N ASP A 185 16.40 -7.83 4.97
CA ASP A 185 16.15 -8.75 6.09
C ASP A 185 14.70 -8.63 6.57
N TYR A 186 13.93 -9.72 6.39
CA TYR A 186 12.53 -9.81 6.79
C TYR A 186 12.34 -9.71 8.30
N VAL A 187 13.33 -10.07 9.12
CA VAL A 187 13.24 -9.99 10.59
C VAL A 187 13.22 -8.53 11.05
N ALA A 188 14.02 -7.68 10.41
CA ALA A 188 14.01 -6.24 10.66
C ALA A 188 12.66 -5.61 10.28
N VAL A 189 12.08 -6.04 9.15
CA VAL A 189 10.75 -5.59 8.69
C VAL A 189 9.65 -6.06 9.65
N GLU A 190 9.69 -7.34 10.07
CA GLU A 190 8.75 -7.88 11.06
C GLU A 190 8.81 -7.10 12.38
N LYS A 191 10.01 -6.81 12.88
CA LYS A 191 10.19 -6.03 14.11
C LYS A 191 9.54 -4.65 14.00
N ALA A 192 9.73 -3.96 12.87
CA ALA A 192 9.13 -2.66 12.65
C ALA A 192 7.59 -2.73 12.56
N ILE A 193 7.04 -3.72 11.87
CA ILE A 193 5.59 -3.96 11.80
C ILE A 193 5.03 -4.18 13.21
N VAL A 194 5.67 -5.04 14.00
CA VAL A 194 5.25 -5.34 15.38
C VAL A 194 5.34 -4.10 16.26
N GLU A 195 6.36 -3.25 16.09
CA GLU A 195 6.53 -1.99 16.83
C GLU A 195 5.47 -0.94 16.46
N LEU A 196 5.14 -0.84 15.18
CA LEU A 196 4.21 0.17 14.69
C LEU A 196 2.74 -0.22 14.89
N GLN A 197 2.40 -1.52 14.92
CA GLN A 197 1.04 -2.04 15.03
C GLN A 197 0.08 -1.40 14.01
N PRO A 198 0.31 -1.62 12.71
CA PRO A 198 -0.61 -1.20 11.67
C PRO A 198 -1.91 -2.02 11.71
N GLU A 199 -2.97 -1.44 11.16
CA GLU A 199 -4.26 -2.11 10.91
C GLU A 199 -4.30 -2.78 9.52
N LEU A 200 -3.40 -2.39 8.62
CA LEU A 200 -3.25 -2.96 7.27
C LEU A 200 -1.78 -3.00 6.87
N ILE A 201 -1.37 -4.09 6.24
CA ILE A 201 -0.04 -4.22 5.64
C ILE A 201 -0.17 -4.29 4.11
N LEU A 202 0.41 -3.31 3.42
CA LEU A 202 0.54 -3.30 1.97
C LEU A 202 1.98 -3.70 1.63
N GLY A 203 2.18 -4.96 1.27
CA GLY A 203 3.51 -5.56 1.28
C GLY A 203 3.81 -6.48 0.11
N THR A 204 4.81 -7.33 0.29
CA THR A 204 5.12 -8.46 -0.59
C THR A 204 4.49 -9.74 -0.06
N GLN A 205 4.75 -10.89 -0.70
CA GLN A 205 4.38 -12.18 -0.13
C GLN A 205 5.01 -12.45 1.24
N MET A 206 6.20 -11.92 1.53
CA MET A 206 6.83 -12.08 2.85
C MET A 206 6.01 -11.37 3.94
N GLU A 207 5.59 -10.14 3.67
CA GLU A 207 4.73 -9.38 4.59
C GLU A 207 3.37 -10.06 4.80
N ARG A 208 2.83 -10.76 3.79
CA ARG A 208 1.62 -11.57 3.98
C ARG A 208 1.81 -12.69 5.01
N HIS A 209 2.99 -13.31 5.07
CA HIS A 209 3.30 -14.31 6.10
C HIS A 209 3.43 -13.68 7.48
N ILE A 210 4.07 -12.50 7.57
CA ILE A 210 4.17 -11.72 8.81
C ILE A 210 2.77 -11.34 9.30
N ALA A 211 1.92 -10.83 8.40
CA ALA A 211 0.56 -10.41 8.70
C ALA A 211 -0.28 -11.58 9.24
N LYS A 212 -0.17 -12.77 8.63
CA LYS A 212 -0.84 -13.98 9.11
C LYS A 212 -0.38 -14.38 10.52
N LYS A 213 0.91 -14.25 10.82
CA LYS A 213 1.48 -14.57 12.15
C LYS A 213 0.95 -13.63 13.24
N HIS A 214 0.77 -12.35 12.91
CA HIS A 214 0.34 -11.31 13.86
C HIS A 214 -1.16 -10.97 13.77
N ASN A 215 -1.93 -11.72 12.98
CA ASN A 215 -3.35 -11.50 12.71
C ASN A 215 -3.68 -10.07 12.24
N ILE A 216 -2.88 -9.55 11.31
CA ILE A 216 -3.07 -8.23 10.69
C ILE A 216 -3.57 -8.43 9.24
N PRO A 217 -4.59 -7.68 8.79
CA PRO A 217 -4.98 -7.64 7.39
C PRO A 217 -3.81 -7.29 6.46
N SER A 218 -3.72 -7.93 5.29
CA SER A 218 -2.65 -7.64 4.33
C SER A 218 -3.09 -7.77 2.88
N ALA A 219 -2.50 -6.93 2.01
CA ALA A 219 -2.59 -7.04 0.56
C ALA A 219 -1.18 -7.01 -0.06
N VAL A 220 -0.98 -7.78 -1.13
CA VAL A 220 0.27 -7.79 -1.90
C VAL A 220 0.24 -6.66 -2.92
N ILE A 221 1.25 -5.79 -2.90
CA ILE A 221 1.39 -4.63 -3.79
C ILE A 221 2.67 -4.66 -4.64
N SER A 222 3.58 -5.60 -4.37
CA SER A 222 4.91 -5.63 -4.98
C SER A 222 5.48 -7.05 -5.02
N ALA A 223 6.51 -7.24 -5.86
CA ALA A 223 7.35 -8.44 -5.84
C ALA A 223 8.15 -8.52 -4.53
N PRO A 224 8.57 -9.72 -4.06
CA PRO A 224 8.27 -11.05 -4.58
C PRO A 224 6.80 -11.46 -4.36
N MET A 225 6.28 -12.23 -5.32
CA MET A 225 4.86 -12.58 -5.43
C MET A 225 4.69 -14.10 -5.69
N HIS A 226 3.46 -14.62 -5.55
CA HIS A 226 3.16 -16.03 -5.84
C HIS A 226 2.11 -16.16 -6.95
N VAL A 227 1.75 -17.37 -7.37
CA VAL A 227 0.82 -17.63 -8.50
C VAL A 227 -0.52 -16.88 -8.40
N GLN A 228 -1.00 -16.59 -7.18
CA GLN A 228 -2.23 -15.83 -6.95
C GLN A 228 -2.15 -14.39 -7.46
N ASP A 229 -0.94 -13.83 -7.51
CA ASP A 229 -0.68 -12.48 -7.99
C ASP A 229 -0.47 -12.42 -9.52
N PHE A 230 -0.59 -13.57 -10.21
CA PHE A 230 -0.66 -13.69 -11.66
C PHE A 230 -2.07 -14.16 -12.08
N PRO A 231 -3.11 -13.35 -11.84
CA PRO A 231 -4.48 -13.80 -12.10
C PRO A 231 -4.76 -13.87 -13.60
N CYS A 232 -5.72 -14.71 -13.99
CA CYS A 232 -6.19 -14.80 -15.37
C CYS A 232 -7.08 -13.61 -15.78
N ARG A 233 -7.65 -12.90 -14.81
CA ARG A 233 -8.50 -11.72 -15.05
C ARG A 233 -7.62 -10.48 -15.28
N TYR A 234 -8.19 -9.49 -15.95
CA TYR A 234 -7.57 -8.17 -16.06
C TYR A 234 -7.42 -7.53 -14.68
N SER A 235 -6.18 -7.17 -14.31
CA SER A 235 -5.81 -6.74 -12.95
C SER A 235 -4.62 -5.77 -12.91
N PRO A 236 -4.65 -4.67 -13.69
CA PRO A 236 -3.58 -3.68 -13.66
C PRO A 236 -3.45 -3.05 -12.25
N GLN A 237 -2.31 -2.42 -12.00
CA GLN A 237 -2.07 -1.50 -10.87
C GLN A 237 -1.94 -0.06 -11.36
N MET A 238 -1.50 0.11 -12.62
CA MET A 238 -1.38 1.40 -13.26
C MET A 238 -2.68 1.83 -13.96
N GLY A 239 -2.81 3.13 -14.22
CA GLY A 239 -3.95 3.70 -14.93
C GLY A 239 -5.23 3.79 -14.08
N PHE A 240 -6.33 4.16 -14.73
CA PHE A 240 -7.60 4.37 -14.05
C PHE A 240 -8.23 3.05 -13.61
N GLU A 241 -8.15 2.00 -14.44
CA GLU A 241 -8.61 0.68 -14.01
C GLU A 241 -7.72 0.11 -12.90
N GLY A 242 -6.42 0.38 -12.95
CA GLY A 242 -5.51 0.02 -11.86
C GLY A 242 -5.98 0.58 -10.53
N SER A 243 -6.38 1.86 -10.49
CA SER A 243 -6.92 2.46 -9.27
C SER A 243 -8.20 1.77 -8.74
N ASN A 244 -9.07 1.27 -9.62
CA ASN A 244 -10.23 0.48 -9.19
C ASN A 244 -9.78 -0.84 -8.56
N VAL A 245 -8.81 -1.54 -9.18
CA VAL A 245 -8.22 -2.78 -8.66
C VAL A 245 -7.53 -2.55 -7.31
N LEU A 246 -6.82 -1.43 -7.14
CA LEU A 246 -6.17 -1.05 -5.87
C LEU A 246 -7.20 -0.90 -4.76
N PHE A 247 -8.26 -0.13 -5.02
CA PHE A 247 -9.32 0.11 -4.04
C PHE A 247 -9.92 -1.22 -3.54
N ASP A 248 -10.37 -2.06 -4.46
CA ASP A 248 -10.96 -3.36 -4.12
C ASP A 248 -9.95 -4.25 -3.36
N THR A 249 -8.71 -4.33 -3.84
CA THR A 249 -7.69 -5.24 -3.29
C THR A 249 -7.24 -4.83 -1.89
N TRP A 250 -7.11 -3.54 -1.60
CA TRP A 250 -6.57 -3.06 -0.32
C TRP A 250 -7.62 -3.02 0.78
N ILE A 251 -8.89 -2.85 0.42
CA ILE A 251 -10.00 -2.78 1.38
C ILE A 251 -10.56 -4.16 1.67
N HIS A 252 -10.49 -5.09 0.71
CA HIS A 252 -10.99 -6.45 0.89
C HIS A 252 -10.44 -7.19 2.13
N PRO A 253 -9.19 -7.01 2.58
CA PRO A 253 -8.72 -7.65 3.81
C PRO A 253 -9.29 -7.05 5.11
N LEU A 254 -9.81 -5.83 5.06
CA LEU A 254 -10.30 -5.12 6.24
C LEU A 254 -11.67 -5.66 6.69
N VAL A 255 -11.92 -5.62 7.99
CA VAL A 255 -13.24 -5.90 8.55
C VAL A 255 -14.21 -4.82 8.08
N MET A 256 -15.41 -5.21 7.63
CA MET A 256 -16.39 -4.24 7.14
C MET A 256 -16.85 -3.31 8.27
N GLY A 257 -17.16 -2.04 7.96
CA GLY A 257 -17.44 -1.02 8.97
C GLY A 257 -18.58 -1.35 9.96
N LEU A 258 -19.62 -2.09 9.52
CA LEU A 258 -20.68 -2.57 10.42
C LEU A 258 -20.17 -3.67 11.35
N GLU A 259 -19.37 -4.61 10.84
CA GLU A 259 -18.78 -5.70 11.61
C GLU A 259 -17.80 -5.16 12.66
N GLU A 260 -17.01 -4.13 12.34
CA GLU A 260 -16.16 -3.43 13.33
C GLU A 260 -17.00 -2.82 14.48
N HIS A 261 -18.13 -2.19 14.15
CA HIS A 261 -19.03 -1.62 15.16
C HIS A 261 -19.72 -2.71 15.99
N LEU A 262 -20.16 -3.81 15.36
CA LEU A 262 -20.82 -4.92 16.03
C LEU A 262 -19.86 -5.67 16.97
N LEU A 263 -18.62 -5.96 16.53
CA LEU A 263 -17.57 -6.51 17.40
C LEU A 263 -17.28 -5.60 18.60
N THR A 264 -17.46 -4.29 18.44
CA THR A 264 -17.31 -3.34 19.55
C THR A 264 -18.51 -3.39 20.51
N MET A 265 -19.74 -3.53 19.99
CA MET A 265 -20.98 -3.48 20.78
C MET A 265 -21.38 -4.82 21.43
N PHE A 266 -21.13 -5.96 20.78
CA PHE A 266 -21.66 -7.28 21.16
C PHE A 266 -20.54 -8.31 21.43
N ARG A 267 -19.61 -7.95 22.31
CA ARG A 267 -18.39 -8.76 22.58
C ARG A 267 -18.63 -10.12 23.23
N ASP A 268 -19.74 -10.25 23.95
CA ASP A 268 -20.12 -11.49 24.66
C ASP A 268 -21.00 -12.41 23.79
N ASP A 269 -21.21 -12.06 22.52
CA ASP A 269 -21.97 -12.87 21.58
C ASP A 269 -21.10 -14.02 21.03
N VAL A 270 -21.69 -15.20 20.94
CA VAL A 270 -21.03 -16.42 20.44
C VAL A 270 -20.72 -16.27 18.95
N GLU A 271 -21.53 -15.51 18.21
CA GLU A 271 -21.43 -15.30 16.77
C GLU A 271 -20.51 -14.14 16.37
N PHE A 272 -20.35 -13.13 17.24
CA PHE A 272 -19.58 -11.90 16.96
C PHE A 272 -18.47 -11.66 18.01
N ASN A 273 -17.53 -12.60 18.10
CA ASN A 273 -16.39 -12.52 19.02
C ASN A 273 -15.07 -12.18 18.30
N GLU A 274 -14.04 -11.81 19.06
CA GLU A 274 -12.73 -11.34 18.55
C GLU A 274 -11.95 -12.36 17.70
N ASN A 275 -12.37 -13.63 17.70
CA ASN A 275 -11.72 -14.69 16.92
C ASN A 275 -12.39 -14.91 15.54
N VAL A 276 -13.41 -14.11 15.19
CA VAL A 276 -14.15 -14.25 13.93
C VAL A 276 -13.40 -13.55 12.78
N VAL A 277 -13.20 -14.28 11.70
CA VAL A 277 -12.63 -13.82 10.43
C VAL A 277 -13.66 -12.92 9.72
N PRO A 278 -13.27 -11.83 9.02
CA PRO A 278 -14.21 -10.96 8.33
C PRO A 278 -15.28 -11.73 7.57
N SER A 279 -16.54 -11.32 7.71
CA SER A 279 -17.72 -12.05 7.23
C SER A 279 -17.66 -12.42 5.74
N HIS A 280 -17.03 -11.60 4.89
CA HIS A 280 -16.82 -11.87 3.46
C HIS A 280 -15.68 -12.83 3.14
N LEU A 281 -14.84 -13.19 4.12
CA LEU A 281 -13.75 -14.16 4.01
C LEU A 281 -14.11 -15.53 4.61
N ALA A 282 -15.26 -15.67 5.27
CA ALA A 282 -15.68 -16.87 5.99
C ALA A 282 -15.87 -18.13 5.09
N SER A 283 -15.83 -17.99 3.76
CA SER A 283 -15.92 -19.12 2.81
C SER A 283 -14.57 -19.78 2.48
N GLU A 284 -13.44 -19.20 2.89
CA GLU A 284 -12.12 -19.78 2.70
C GLU A 284 -11.70 -20.58 3.95
N GLY A 285 -11.72 -21.91 3.82
CA GLY A 285 -11.62 -22.90 4.90
C GLY A 285 -10.60 -22.60 6.02
N GLN A 286 -11.12 -22.63 7.26
CA GLN A 286 -10.34 -22.55 8.49
C GLN A 286 -9.33 -23.71 8.60
N SER A 287 -8.05 -23.36 8.74
CA SER A 287 -7.04 -24.25 9.33
C SER A 287 -6.55 -23.59 10.60
N THR A 288 -7.11 -23.98 11.73
CA THR A 288 -6.70 -23.55 13.07
C THR A 288 -5.36 -24.19 13.42
N VAL A 289 -4.30 -23.39 13.45
CA VAL A 289 -3.04 -23.76 14.10
C VAL A 289 -2.95 -22.92 15.37
N SER A 290 -3.02 -23.58 16.52
CA SER A 290 -2.80 -22.99 17.83
C SER A 290 -1.33 -22.64 17.99
N VAL A 291 -1.02 -21.35 18.03
CA VAL A 291 0.31 -20.85 18.38
C VAL A 291 0.27 -20.37 19.83
N SER A 292 1.09 -20.99 20.67
CA SER A 292 1.36 -20.56 22.05
C SER A 292 2.14 -19.25 22.05
N GLU A 293 1.58 -18.21 22.67
CA GLU A 293 2.24 -16.94 22.94
C GLU A 293 3.51 -17.14 23.77
N ILE A 294 4.65 -16.62 23.27
CA ILE A 294 5.88 -16.47 24.05
C ILE A 294 5.97 -14.98 24.41
N ASP A 295 5.70 -14.70 25.69
CA ASP A 295 5.80 -13.40 26.31
C ASP A 295 7.28 -13.01 26.46
N LEU A 296 7.72 -11.97 25.75
CA LEU A 296 9.03 -11.35 25.92
C LEU A 296 8.82 -9.98 26.54
N THR A 297 8.69 -9.94 27.86
CA THR A 297 8.63 -8.70 28.65
C THR A 297 10.03 -8.32 29.12
N ASN A 298 10.40 -7.06 28.88
CA ASN A 298 11.42 -6.39 29.68
C ASN A 298 11.08 -4.89 29.78
N SER A 299 10.09 -4.58 30.63
CA SER A 299 9.86 -3.25 31.22
C SER A 299 8.89 -3.37 32.41
N GLU A 300 9.33 -2.93 33.59
CA GLU A 300 8.70 -3.09 34.92
C GLU A 300 7.41 -2.26 35.13
N VAL A 301 6.35 -2.51 34.35
CA VAL A 301 5.04 -1.86 34.57
C VAL A 301 3.96 -2.91 34.78
N PHE A 302 3.25 -2.82 35.91
CA PHE A 302 2.21 -3.79 36.30
C PHE A 302 0.81 -3.27 35.99
N TRP A 303 0.03 -4.02 35.20
CA TRP A 303 -1.37 -3.71 34.93
C TRP A 303 -2.27 -4.18 36.08
N GLU A 304 -3.17 -3.31 36.55
CA GLU A 304 -4.21 -3.70 37.51
C GLU A 304 -5.35 -4.44 36.79
N GLN A 305 -6.01 -5.36 37.49
CA GLN A 305 -7.07 -6.21 36.88
C GLN A 305 -8.19 -5.41 36.24
N ASP A 306 -8.57 -4.27 36.82
CA ASP A 306 -9.65 -3.45 36.29
C ASP A 306 -9.20 -2.66 35.05
N ALA A 307 -7.92 -2.27 34.98
CA ALA A 307 -7.33 -1.66 33.80
C ALA A 307 -7.19 -2.69 32.65
N GLU A 308 -6.83 -3.95 32.94
CA GLU A 308 -6.81 -5.01 31.92
C GLU A 308 -8.20 -5.32 31.36
N LYS A 309 -9.22 -5.36 32.23
CA LYS A 309 -10.61 -5.52 31.79
C LYS A 309 -11.05 -4.37 30.89
N GLU A 310 -10.68 -3.14 31.22
CA GLU A 310 -10.99 -1.97 30.41
C GLU A 310 -10.20 -1.95 29.10
N LEU A 311 -8.93 -2.38 29.09
CA LEU A 311 -8.14 -2.53 27.87
C LEU A 311 -8.75 -3.56 26.92
N LYS A 312 -9.29 -4.67 27.45
CA LYS A 312 -10.05 -5.65 26.66
C LYS A 312 -11.31 -5.05 26.03
N LYS A 313 -11.82 -3.93 26.54
CA LYS A 313 -12.91 -3.19 25.90
C LYS A 313 -12.47 -2.37 24.68
N ILE A 314 -11.19 -2.32 24.33
CA ILE A 314 -10.73 -1.64 23.12
C ILE A 314 -10.72 -2.66 21.96
N PRO A 315 -11.23 -2.31 20.76
CA PRO A 315 -11.24 -3.23 19.61
C PRO A 315 -9.84 -3.80 19.32
N PHE A 316 -9.76 -5.09 18.95
CA PHE A 316 -8.49 -5.83 18.91
C PHE A 316 -7.42 -5.14 18.04
N PHE A 317 -7.81 -4.59 16.88
CA PHE A 317 -6.91 -3.96 15.91
C PHE A 317 -6.27 -2.65 16.40
N VAL A 318 -6.88 -1.96 17.39
CA VAL A 318 -6.30 -0.77 18.06
C VAL A 318 -5.83 -1.05 19.49
N ARG A 319 -6.17 -2.21 20.06
CA ARG A 319 -5.85 -2.57 21.46
C ARG A 319 -4.35 -2.61 21.73
N GLY A 320 -3.58 -3.18 20.81
CA GLY A 320 -2.12 -3.23 20.94
C GLY A 320 -1.52 -1.84 21.13
N LYS A 321 -1.98 -0.87 20.33
CA LYS A 321 -1.53 0.53 20.39
C LYS A 321 -1.95 1.17 21.71
N ALA A 322 -3.21 0.98 22.10
CA ALA A 322 -3.72 1.50 23.37
C ALA A 322 -2.87 1.01 24.55
N ARG A 323 -2.53 -0.28 24.58
CA ARG A 323 -1.67 -0.87 25.62
C ARG A 323 -0.31 -0.18 25.67
N ARG A 324 0.40 -0.08 24.55
CA ARG A 324 1.73 0.55 24.50
C ARG A 324 1.71 2.04 24.79
N ASN A 325 0.70 2.76 24.31
CA ASN A 325 0.55 4.17 24.62
C ASN A 325 0.35 4.36 26.13
N THR A 326 -0.45 3.51 26.77
CA THR A 326 -0.61 3.54 28.23
C THR A 326 0.68 3.15 28.96
N GLU A 327 1.40 2.14 28.50
CA GLU A 327 2.71 1.74 29.07
C GLU A 327 3.76 2.84 28.92
N LYS A 328 3.85 3.47 27.75
CA LYS A 328 4.75 4.60 27.48
C LYS A 328 4.39 5.81 28.34
N PHE A 329 3.11 6.16 28.41
CA PHE A 329 2.62 7.24 29.27
C PHE A 329 2.96 6.97 30.74
N ALA A 330 2.78 5.73 31.20
CA ALA A 330 3.11 5.32 32.56
C ALA A 330 4.61 5.50 32.86
N VAL A 331 5.48 5.03 31.97
CA VAL A 331 6.94 5.20 32.11
C VAL A 331 7.34 6.68 32.09
N GLU A 332 6.79 7.49 31.17
CA GLU A 332 7.09 8.93 31.06
C GLU A 332 6.67 9.72 32.31
N HIS A 333 5.61 9.30 33.00
CA HIS A 333 5.10 9.94 34.22
C HIS A 333 5.55 9.25 35.52
N GLY A 334 6.42 8.24 35.42
CA GLY A 334 6.98 7.53 36.58
C GLY A 334 6.00 6.60 37.30
N PHE A 335 4.92 6.19 36.65
CA PHE A 335 3.97 5.21 37.18
C PHE A 335 4.50 3.78 36.99
N THR A 336 4.56 3.01 38.08
CA THR A 336 4.93 1.58 38.07
C THR A 336 3.72 0.66 37.99
N ARG A 337 2.51 1.21 38.21
CA ARG A 337 1.23 0.51 38.11
C ARG A 337 0.31 1.27 37.15
N ILE A 338 -0.31 0.53 36.24
CA ILE A 338 -1.32 1.05 35.32
C ILE A 338 -2.69 0.75 35.93
N SER A 339 -3.32 1.81 36.47
CA SER A 339 -4.71 1.78 36.93
C SER A 339 -5.66 2.19 35.81
N LEU A 340 -6.97 2.12 36.09
CA LEU A 340 -8.02 2.59 35.18
C LEU A 340 -7.84 4.07 34.83
N ASP A 341 -7.45 4.89 35.81
CA ASP A 341 -7.21 6.32 35.62
C ASP A 341 -6.01 6.56 34.69
N THR A 342 -4.91 5.83 34.87
CA THR A 342 -3.74 5.91 33.98
C THR A 342 -4.09 5.58 32.53
N LEU A 343 -4.98 4.60 32.32
CA LEU A 343 -5.46 4.25 30.98
C LEU A 343 -6.27 5.39 30.34
N TYR A 344 -7.18 6.03 31.09
CA TYR A 344 -7.97 7.16 30.59
C TYR A 344 -7.11 8.42 30.36
N ASP A 345 -6.15 8.69 31.24
CA ASP A 345 -5.22 9.81 31.09
C ASP A 345 -4.34 9.64 29.85
N ALA A 346 -3.81 8.43 29.62
CA ALA A 346 -3.06 8.11 28.41
C ALA A 346 -3.93 8.28 27.15
N LYS A 347 -5.19 7.83 27.18
CA LYS A 347 -6.13 8.03 26.06
C LYS A 347 -6.35 9.52 25.78
N ALA A 348 -6.53 10.35 26.81
CA ALA A 348 -6.70 11.79 26.66
C ALA A 348 -5.43 12.50 26.15
N HIS A 349 -4.26 12.00 26.53
CA HIS A 349 -2.96 12.52 26.09
C HIS A 349 -2.73 12.27 24.58
N TYR A 350 -2.99 11.05 24.10
CA TYR A 350 -2.76 10.66 22.69
C TYR A 350 -3.96 10.89 21.75
N ALA A 351 -5.10 11.34 22.25
CA ALA A 351 -6.26 11.72 21.44
C ALA A 351 -6.21 13.18 20.94
N ARG A 352 -5.16 13.95 21.31
CA ARG A 352 -4.95 15.33 20.88
C ARG A 352 -4.33 15.44 19.49
#